data_AF-A0A948XVX6-F1
#
_entry.id   AF-A0A948XVX6-F1
#
_cell.length_a   1.000
_cell.length_b   1.000
_cell.length_c   1.000
_cell.angle_alpha   90.00
_cell.angle_beta   90.00
_cell.angle_gamma   90.00
#
_symmetry.space_group_name_H-M   'P 1'
#
loop_
_entity.id
_entity.type
_entity.pdbx_description
1 polymer ?
#
loop_
_entity_poly.entity_id
_entity_poly.type
_entity_poly.pdbx_seq_one_letter_code
_entity_poly.pdbx_strand_id
1 'polypeptide(L)'
;MSDPKLVYSLEIRLLDLEKKVSDLEKQIDGLTAGRKASGSPGYAPLPAMLLKRMGDGENPVRAIRQFRLMTQRELGDRSGIRPNHISAIERGMSYGLKTAKRLAEALEVQVDLLLK
;
A
#
# COMPACT_ATOMS: atom_id res chain seq x y z
N MET A 1 -11.14 9.41 -43.73
CA MET A 1 -10.63 10.75 -43.37
C MET A 1 -11.03 11.00 -41.93
N SER A 2 -10.08 11.21 -41.02
CA SER A 2 -10.38 11.51 -39.61
C SER A 2 -11.04 12.89 -39.53
N ASP A 3 -12.14 13.03 -38.79
CA ASP A 3 -12.84 14.31 -38.62
C ASP A 3 -11.92 15.32 -37.90
N PRO A 4 -11.46 16.40 -38.56
CA PRO A 4 -10.54 17.37 -37.97
C PRO A 4 -11.09 18.03 -36.70
N LYS A 5 -12.42 18.16 -36.58
CA LYS A 5 -13.06 18.74 -35.39
C LYS A 5 -12.94 17.81 -34.18
N LEU A 6 -13.05 16.50 -34.41
CA LEU A 6 -12.91 15.50 -33.36
C LEU A 6 -11.47 15.47 -32.83
N VAL A 7 -10.48 15.46 -33.73
CA VAL A 7 -9.05 15.46 -33.36
C VAL A 7 -8.71 16.66 -32.48
N TYR A 8 -9.08 17.86 -32.91
CA TYR A 8 -8.82 19.09 -32.16
C TYR A 8 -9.51 19.09 -30.78
N SER A 9 -10.73 18.57 -30.70
CA SER A 9 -11.46 18.49 -29.42
C SER A 9 -10.80 17.51 -28.43
N LEU A 10 -10.19 16.44 -28.94
CA LEU A 10 -9.47 15.46 -28.13
C LEU A 10 -8.12 16.01 -27.66
N GLU A 11 -7.42 16.75 -28.51
CA GLU A 11 -6.16 17.44 -28.15
C GLU A 11 -6.37 18.43 -27.00
N ILE A 12 -7.45 19.23 -27.04
CA ILE A 12 -7.79 20.15 -25.94
C ILE A 12 -8.05 19.38 -24.64
N ARG A 13 -8.82 18.30 -24.70
CA ARG A 13 -9.12 17.48 -23.51
C ARG A 13 -7.88 16.80 -22.95
N LEU A 14 -6.96 16.39 -23.82
CA LEU A 14 -5.68 15.81 -23.44
C LEU A 14 -4.84 16.84 -22.67
N LEU A 15 -4.71 18.06 -23.19
CA LEU A 15 -4.01 19.17 -22.52
C LEU A 15 -4.61 19.49 -21.14
N ASP A 16 -5.94 19.53 -21.04
CA ASP A 16 -6.64 19.75 -19.77
C ASP A 16 -6.38 18.61 -18.76
N LEU A 17 -6.33 17.37 -19.23
CA LEU A 17 -6.03 16.20 -18.40
C LEU A 17 -4.57 16.23 -17.93
N GLU A 18 -3.62 16.48 -18.82
CA GLU A 18 -2.19 16.61 -18.49
C GLU A 18 -1.97 17.68 -17.42
N LYS A 19 -2.63 18.84 -17.57
CA LYS A 19 -2.59 19.91 -16.57
C LYS A 19 -3.15 19.46 -15.23
N LYS A 20 -4.31 18.80 -15.21
CA LYS A 20 -4.90 18.28 -13.97
C LYS A 20 -4.01 17.25 -13.29
N VAL A 21 -3.39 16.35 -14.05
CA VAL A 21 -2.44 15.37 -13.52
C VAL A 21 -1.25 16.08 -12.88
N SER A 22 -0.65 17.05 -13.58
CA SER A 22 0.48 17.83 -13.05
C SER A 22 0.12 18.58 -11.76
N ASP A 23 -1.08 19.16 -11.68
CA ASP A 23 -1.54 19.87 -10.49
C ASP A 23 -1.79 18.90 -9.31
N LEU A 24 -2.37 17.72 -9.58
CA LEU A 24 -2.56 16.68 -8.56
C LEU A 24 -1.22 16.14 -8.04
N GLU A 25 -0.24 15.92 -8.92
CA GLU A 25 1.12 15.50 -8.54
C GLU A 25 1.76 16.51 -7.57
N LYS A 26 1.68 17.81 -7.87
CA LYS A 26 2.18 18.87 -6.98
C LYS A 26 1.46 18.89 -5.62
N GLN A 27 0.15 18.67 -5.60
CA GLN A 27 -0.62 18.58 -4.36
C GLN A 27 -0.18 17.38 -3.51
N ILE A 28 0.05 16.22 -4.15
CA ILE A 28 0.57 15.03 -3.48
C ILE A 28 1.97 15.27 -2.91
N ASP A 29 2.85 15.94 -3.65
CA ASP A 29 4.19 16.28 -3.18
C ASP A 29 4.16 17.20 -1.97
N GLY A 30 3.29 18.22 -1.96
CA GLY A 30 3.09 19.11 -0.81
C GLY A 30 2.58 18.37 0.44
N LEU A 31 1.62 17.47 0.27
CA LEU A 31 1.06 16.65 1.36
C LEU A 31 2.07 15.62 1.90
N THR A 32 2.93 15.08 1.05
CA THR A 32 3.93 14.08 1.44
C THR A 32 5.19 14.72 2.02
N ALA A 33 5.57 15.94 1.61
CA ALA A 33 6.68 16.69 2.18
C ALA A 33 6.51 16.95 3.69
N GLY A 34 5.29 17.30 4.15
CA GLY A 34 4.98 17.46 5.57
C GLY A 34 5.06 16.14 6.37
N ARG A 35 4.95 14.99 5.70
CA ARG A 35 5.04 13.65 6.31
C ARG A 35 6.45 13.08 6.36
N LYS A 36 7.37 13.52 5.49
CA LYS A 36 8.79 13.09 5.52
C LYS A 36 9.54 13.55 6.78
N ALA A 37 9.04 14.58 7.47
CA ALA A 37 9.62 15.10 8.71
C ALA A 37 9.39 14.18 9.92
N SER A 38 8.35 13.34 9.92
CA SER A 38 8.18 12.28 10.93
C SER A 38 9.03 11.07 10.52
N GLY A 39 10.29 11.07 10.97
CA GLY A 39 11.37 10.20 10.51
C GLY A 39 11.09 8.70 10.61
N SER A 40 10.77 8.09 9.49
CA SER A 40 10.69 6.65 9.34
C SER A 40 11.04 6.28 7.90
N PRO A 41 12.09 5.46 7.68
CA PRO A 41 12.64 5.25 6.35
C PRO A 41 11.64 4.53 5.45
N GLY A 42 11.48 5.05 4.22
CA GLY A 42 11.05 4.33 3.02
C GLY A 42 9.57 3.95 2.88
N TYR A 43 8.81 3.81 3.96
CA TYR A 43 7.42 3.31 3.89
C TYR A 43 6.39 4.44 4.00
N ALA A 44 5.42 4.43 3.08
CA ALA A 44 4.29 5.35 3.15
C ALA A 44 3.46 5.07 4.43
N PRO A 45 3.02 6.11 5.16
CA PRO A 45 2.20 5.93 6.34
C PRO A 45 0.89 5.20 6.01
N LEU A 46 0.50 4.26 6.86
CA LEU A 46 -0.73 3.50 6.70
C LEU A 46 -1.97 4.40 6.87
N PRO A 47 -3.06 4.19 6.12
CA PRO A 47 -4.29 4.96 6.27
C PRO A 47 -4.93 4.80 7.66
N ALA A 48 -5.60 5.86 8.15
CA ALA A 48 -6.22 5.86 9.48
C ALA A 48 -7.25 4.73 9.67
N MET A 49 -8.03 4.39 8.64
CA MET A 49 -8.99 3.27 8.69
C MET A 49 -8.30 1.92 8.94
N LEU A 50 -7.09 1.73 8.39
CA LEU A 50 -6.33 0.49 8.58
C LEU A 50 -5.78 0.41 10.00
N LEU A 51 -5.23 1.52 10.51
CA LEU A 51 -4.77 1.62 11.90
C LEU A 51 -5.91 1.36 12.90
N LYS A 52 -7.12 1.87 12.60
CA LYS A 52 -8.31 1.61 13.42
C LYS A 52 -8.66 0.11 13.47
N ARG A 53 -8.68 -0.58 12.32
CA ARG A 53 -8.94 -2.03 12.26
C ARG A 53 -7.95 -2.84 13.10
N MET A 54 -6.67 -2.47 13.05
CA MET A 54 -5.63 -3.09 13.88
C MET A 54 -5.84 -2.81 15.37
N GLY A 55 -6.27 -1.60 15.73
CA GLY A 55 -6.65 -1.23 17.10
C GLY A 55 -7.90 -1.95 17.61
N ASP A 56 -8.86 -2.22 16.71
CA ASP A 56 -10.09 -2.99 16.99
C ASP A 56 -9.82 -4.50 17.15
N GLY A 57 -8.56 -4.94 17.08
CA GLY A 57 -8.13 -6.31 17.36
C GLY A 57 -7.87 -7.18 16.13
N GLU A 58 -7.99 -6.64 14.91
CA GLU A 58 -7.64 -7.38 13.71
C GLU A 58 -6.13 -7.68 13.64
N ASN A 59 -5.78 -8.86 13.14
CA ASN A 59 -4.38 -9.24 12.95
C ASN A 59 -3.70 -8.28 11.94
N PRO A 60 -2.57 -7.63 12.29
CA PRO A 60 -1.87 -6.69 11.42
C PRO A 60 -1.53 -7.24 10.03
N VAL A 61 -1.05 -8.49 9.96
CA VAL A 61 -0.70 -9.16 8.70
C VAL A 61 -1.92 -9.26 7.80
N ARG A 62 -3.07 -9.67 8.36
CA ARG A 62 -4.33 -9.77 7.62
C ARG A 62 -4.82 -8.41 7.15
N ALA A 63 -4.86 -7.43 8.05
CA ALA A 63 -5.41 -6.12 7.77
C ALA A 63 -4.62 -5.42 6.64
N ILE A 64 -3.28 -5.45 6.73
CA ILE A 64 -2.39 -4.84 5.73
C ILE A 64 -2.47 -5.62 4.41
N ARG A 65 -2.45 -6.95 4.43
CA ARG A 65 -2.56 -7.78 3.21
C ARG A 65 -3.84 -7.47 2.44
N GLN A 66 -4.98 -7.40 3.13
CA GLN A 66 -6.27 -7.08 2.52
C GLN A 66 -6.29 -5.65 1.96
N PHE A 67 -5.69 -4.69 2.68
CA PHE A 67 -5.54 -3.32 2.17
C PHE A 67 -4.71 -3.28 0.87
N ARG A 68 -3.69 -4.12 0.74
CA ARG A 68 -2.89 -4.29 -0.47
C ARG A 68 -3.55 -5.17 -1.54
N LEU A 69 -4.79 -5.62 -1.31
CA LEU A 69 -5.56 -6.49 -2.22
C LEU A 69 -4.86 -7.82 -2.56
N MET A 70 -4.05 -8.34 -1.64
CA MET A 70 -3.31 -9.58 -1.83
C MET A 70 -4.06 -10.77 -1.23
N THR A 71 -4.00 -11.91 -1.89
CA THR A 71 -4.39 -13.23 -1.33
C THR A 71 -3.28 -13.77 -0.41
N GLN A 72 -3.62 -14.75 0.43
CA GLN A 72 -2.61 -15.44 1.25
C GLN A 72 -1.56 -16.17 0.39
N ARG A 73 -1.97 -16.62 -0.81
CA ARG A 73 -1.06 -17.23 -1.78
C ARG A 73 -0.04 -16.23 -2.30
N GLU A 74 -0.49 -15.06 -2.77
CA GLU A 74 0.39 -14.01 -3.29
C GLU A 74 1.34 -13.48 -2.21
N LEU A 75 0.86 -13.31 -0.97
CA LEU A 75 1.75 -12.96 0.15
C LEU A 75 2.77 -14.08 0.41
N GLY A 76 2.36 -15.34 0.26
CA GLY A 76 3.27 -16.47 0.39
C GLY A 76 4.34 -16.51 -0.70
N ASP A 77 3.96 -16.24 -1.94
CA ASP A 77 4.87 -16.16 -3.09
C ASP A 77 5.89 -15.01 -2.90
N ARG A 78 5.46 -13.84 -2.41
CA ARG A 78 6.37 -12.71 -2.15
C ARG A 78 7.27 -12.89 -0.93
N SER A 79 6.72 -13.40 0.17
CA SER A 79 7.49 -13.56 1.41
C SER A 79 8.29 -14.86 1.47
N GLY A 80 8.00 -15.82 0.59
CA GLY A 80 8.46 -17.22 0.62
C GLY A 80 7.95 -18.01 1.83
N ILE A 81 6.83 -17.60 2.41
CA ILE A 81 6.16 -18.29 3.53
C ILE A 81 5.00 -19.11 2.96
N ARG A 82 4.82 -20.34 3.42
CA ARG A 82 3.73 -21.20 2.94
C ARG A 82 2.36 -20.55 3.24
N PRO A 83 1.39 -20.55 2.31
CA PRO A 83 0.07 -19.93 2.53
C PRO A 83 -0.67 -20.43 3.77
N ASN A 84 -0.53 -21.73 4.10
CA ASN A 84 -1.11 -22.30 5.32
C ASN A 84 -0.51 -21.70 6.60
N HIS A 85 0.77 -21.34 6.58
CA HIS A 85 1.43 -20.69 7.72
C HIS A 85 0.95 -19.24 7.84
N ILE A 86 0.78 -18.52 6.72
CA ILE A 86 0.16 -17.19 6.71
C ILE A 86 -1.26 -17.25 7.28
N SER A 87 -2.08 -18.21 6.84
CA SER A 87 -3.42 -18.43 7.39
C SER A 87 -3.42 -18.67 8.90
N ALA A 88 -2.46 -19.43 9.42
CA ALA A 88 -2.30 -19.64 10.85
C ALA A 88 -1.90 -18.37 11.59
N ILE A 89 -0.96 -17.60 11.04
CA ILE A 89 -0.53 -16.30 11.58
C ILE A 89 -1.72 -15.34 11.66
N GLU A 90 -2.54 -15.24 10.61
CA GLU A 90 -3.73 -14.38 10.57
C GLU A 90 -4.80 -14.77 11.60
N ARG A 91 -4.78 -16.04 12.06
CA ARG A 91 -5.64 -16.56 13.14
C ARG A 91 -5.02 -16.45 14.53
N GLY A 92 -3.81 -15.90 14.65
CA GLY A 92 -3.14 -15.65 15.94
C GLY A 92 -1.99 -16.59 16.27
N MET A 93 -1.51 -17.41 15.34
CA MET A 93 -0.25 -18.16 15.53
C MET A 93 0.91 -17.17 15.71
N SER A 94 1.72 -17.38 16.74
CA SER A 94 2.94 -16.60 16.97
C SER A 94 4.02 -16.93 15.94
N TYR A 95 4.89 -15.96 15.67
CA TYR A 95 6.00 -16.12 14.75
C TYR A 95 7.22 -15.32 15.23
N GLY A 96 8.41 -15.80 14.88
CA GLY A 96 9.66 -15.14 15.25
C GLY A 96 10.02 -13.95 14.35
N LEU A 97 11.04 -13.19 14.77
CA LEU A 97 11.55 -12.01 14.07
C LEU A 97 11.90 -12.28 12.59
N LYS A 98 12.44 -13.46 12.27
CA LYS A 98 12.76 -13.83 10.88
C LYS A 98 11.52 -13.84 9.98
N THR A 99 10.42 -14.38 10.48
CA THR A 99 9.13 -14.39 9.77
C THR A 99 8.56 -12.98 9.68
N ALA A 100 8.64 -12.22 10.78
CA ALA A 100 8.19 -10.83 10.82
C ALA A 100 8.88 -9.98 9.75
N LYS A 101 10.21 -10.06 9.62
CA LYS A 101 10.98 -9.33 8.60
C LYS A 101 10.54 -9.67 7.17
N ARG A 102 10.36 -10.96 6.87
CA ARG A 102 9.93 -11.41 5.53
C ARG A 102 8.51 -10.95 5.20
N LEU A 103 7.61 -10.96 6.18
CA LEU A 103 6.25 -10.44 6.00
C LEU A 103 6.25 -8.92 5.84
N ALA A 104 7.05 -8.20 6.63
CA ALA A 104 7.15 -6.74 6.58
C ALA A 104 7.67 -6.26 5.23
N GLU A 105 8.72 -6.90 4.71
CA GLU A 105 9.25 -6.65 3.37
C GLU A 105 8.19 -6.91 2.29
N ALA A 106 7.51 -8.07 2.33
CA ALA A 106 6.48 -8.42 1.35
C ALA A 106 5.21 -7.54 1.41
N LEU A 107 4.92 -6.94 2.56
CA LEU A 107 3.78 -6.04 2.80
C LEU A 107 4.14 -4.55 2.67
N GLU A 108 5.41 -4.25 2.44
CA GLU A 108 5.96 -2.90 2.34
C GLU A 108 5.62 -2.05 3.58
N VAL A 109 5.96 -2.58 4.75
CA VAL A 109 5.79 -1.92 6.05
C VAL A 109 7.02 -2.11 6.94
N GLN A 110 7.12 -1.31 7.99
CA GLN A 110 8.13 -1.53 9.03
C GLN A 110 7.84 -2.80 9.84
N VAL A 111 8.90 -3.50 10.22
CA VAL A 111 8.78 -4.76 10.98
C VAL A 111 8.07 -4.57 12.32
N ASP A 112 8.24 -3.41 12.96
CA ASP A 112 7.66 -3.09 14.27
C ASP A 112 6.12 -3.11 14.25
N LEU A 113 5.50 -2.87 13.09
CA LEU A 113 4.04 -2.99 12.94
C LEU A 113 3.53 -4.43 13.02
N LEU A 114 4.42 -5.41 12.81
CA LEU A 114 4.13 -6.83 12.84
C LEU A 114 4.69 -7.50 14.09
N LEU A 115 5.38 -6.77 14.95
CA LEU A 115 5.84 -7.27 16.24
C LEU A 115 4.82 -6.83 17.30
N LYS A 116 4.23 -7.81 17.99
CA LYS A 116 3.44 -7.58 19.20
C LYS A 116 4.24 -8.09 20.39
#